data_AF-R4KK04-F1
#
_entry.id   AF-R4KK04-F1
#
_cell.length_a   1.000
_cell.length_b   1.000
_cell.length_c   1.000
_cell.angle_alpha   90.00
_cell.angle_beta   90.00
_cell.angle_gamma   90.00
#
_symmetry.space_group_name_H-M   'P 1'
#
loop_
_entity.id
_entity.type
_entity.pdbx_description
1 polymer ?
#
loop_
_entity_poly.entity_id
_entity_poly.type
_entity_poly.pdbx_seq_one_letter_code
_entity_poly.pdbx_strand_id
1 'polypeptide(L)' 'MDKFTVRGPGMKCNEITANNLDEALDMAQSHNPGKQVAADAMEVIYVCESGENPDSCQLRLS' A
#
# COMPACT_ATOMS: atom_id res chain seq x y z
N MET A 1 10.19 -8.63 12.44
CA MET A 1 9.26 -8.86 11.32
C MET A 1 7.92 -8.33 11.78
N ASP A 2 7.55 -7.21 11.20
CA ASP A 2 6.35 -6.45 11.52
C ASP A 2 5.30 -6.69 10.44
N LYS A 3 4.05 -6.46 10.79
CA LYS A 3 2.91 -6.61 9.89
C LYS A 3 2.47 -5.25 9.40
N PHE A 4 2.46 -5.08 8.10
CA PHE A 4 2.01 -3.88 7.41
C PHE A 4 0.67 -4.14 6.74
N THR A 5 -0.29 -3.27 7.00
CA THR A 5 -1.61 -3.35 6.37
C THR A 5 -1.53 -2.75 4.97
N VAL A 6 -2.03 -3.47 3.98
CA VAL A 6 -2.09 -3.05 2.58
C VAL A 6 -3.55 -2.93 2.15
N ARG A 7 -3.92 -1.74 1.69
CA ARG A 7 -5.25 -1.41 1.18
C ARG A 7 -5.15 -1.05 -0.29
N GLY A 8 -6.02 -1.61 -1.11
CA GLY A 8 -6.02 -1.35 -2.55
C GLY A 8 -7.42 -1.50 -3.15
N PRO A 9 -7.68 -0.91 -4.33
CA PRO A 9 -8.95 -1.08 -5.04
C PRO A 9 -9.19 -2.57 -5.33
N GLY A 10 -10.29 -3.12 -4.80
CA GLY A 10 -10.62 -4.55 -4.96
C GLY A 10 -9.78 -5.50 -4.10
N MET A 11 -8.83 -4.99 -3.30
CA MET A 11 -8.10 -5.78 -2.31
C MET A 11 -8.82 -5.69 -0.97
N LYS A 12 -9.41 -6.80 -0.51
CA LYS A 12 -9.87 -6.89 0.88
C LYS A 12 -8.65 -7.03 1.78
N CYS A 13 -8.32 -5.99 2.56
CA CYS A 13 -7.27 -5.93 3.59
C CYS A 13 -6.20 -7.03 3.49
N ASN A 14 -5.14 -6.75 2.72
CA ASN A 14 -3.98 -7.63 2.66
C ASN A 14 -3.01 -7.24 3.76
N GLU A 15 -2.31 -8.22 4.34
CA GLU A 15 -1.20 -7.97 5.27
C GLU A 15 0.09 -8.45 4.61
N ILE A 16 1.15 -7.65 4.70
CA ILE A 16 2.50 -8.05 4.33
C ILE A 16 3.33 -8.12 5.60
N THR A 17 4.15 -9.16 5.73
CA THR A 17 5.13 -9.27 6.81
C THR A 17 6.50 -8.91 6.26
N ALA A 18 7.15 -7.89 6.82
CA ALA A 18 8.46 -7.40 6.39
C ALA A 18 9.30 -6.98 7.60
N ASN A 19 10.59 -6.70 7.42
CA ASN A 19 11.44 -6.25 8.53
C ASN A 19 11.31 -4.75 8.81
N ASN A 20 10.82 -3.97 7.85
CA ASN A 20 10.58 -2.54 7.97
C ASN A 20 9.58 -2.08 6.88
N LEU A 21 9.16 -0.81 6.95
CA LEU A 21 8.19 -0.22 6.02
C LEU A 21 8.71 -0.15 4.58
N ASP A 22 9.99 0.16 4.37
CA ASP A 22 10.56 0.25 3.02
C ASP A 22 10.51 -1.11 2.30
N GLU A 23 10.87 -2.19 2.99
CA GLU A 23 10.76 -3.55 2.47
C GLU A 23 9.29 -3.91 2.19
N ALA A 24 8.36 -3.51 3.07
CA ALA A 24 6.93 -3.73 2.85
C ALA A 24 6.39 -2.97 1.62
N LEU A 25 6.88 -1.75 1.38
CA LEU A 25 6.56 -0.95 0.20
C LEU A 25 7.10 -1.60 -1.08
N ASP A 26 8.35 -2.07 -1.07
CA ASP A 26 8.95 -2.77 -2.21
C ASP A 26 8.20 -4.07 -2.54
N MET A 27 7.79 -4.82 -1.51
CA MET A 27 6.96 -6.02 -1.68
C MET A 27 5.58 -5.68 -2.24
N ALA A 28 4.91 -4.66 -1.70
CA ALA A 28 3.61 -4.21 -2.19
C ALA A 28 3.69 -3.71 -3.64
N GLN A 29 4.75 -2.99 -4.00
CA GLN A 29 5.00 -2.52 -5.37
C GLN A 29 5.25 -3.68 -6.34
N SER A 30 6.02 -4.69 -5.90
CA SER A 30 6.30 -5.90 -6.68
C SER A 30 5.05 -6.74 -6.93
N HIS A 31 4.15 -6.80 -5.94
CA HIS A 31 2.87 -7.51 -6.06
C HIS A 31 1.84 -6.74 -6.91
N ASN A 32 2.01 -5.44 -7.08
CA ASN A 32 1.09 -4.57 -7.82
C ASN A 32 1.82 -3.80 -8.93
N PRO A 33 2.31 -4.50 -9.98
CA PRO A 33 3.03 -3.85 -11.07
C PRO A 33 2.13 -2.84 -11.80
N GLY A 34 2.68 -1.66 -12.10
CA GLY A 34 1.95 -0.58 -12.76
C GLY A 34 0.97 0.19 -11.87
N LYS A 35 0.84 -0.17 -10.59
CA LYS A 35 0.13 0.62 -9.57
C LYS A 35 1.12 1.50 -8.83
N GLN A 36 0.61 2.56 -8.22
CA GLN A 36 1.39 3.42 -7.35
C GLN A 36 1.21 2.96 -5.91
N VAL A 37 2.30 2.74 -5.18
CA VAL A 37 2.24 2.33 -3.77
C VAL A 37 2.78 3.45 -2.89
N ALA A 38 2.08 3.77 -1.82
CA ALA A 38 2.48 4.76 -0.83
C ALA A 38 2.08 4.31 0.57
N ALA A 39 2.73 4.83 1.62
CA ALA A 39 2.31 4.61 3.00
C ALA A 39 1.92 5.92 3.67
N ASP A 40 1.02 5.86 4.65
CA ASP A 40 0.68 7.00 5.50
C ASP A 40 1.52 7.06 6.79
N ALA A 41 1.28 8.08 7.60
CA ALA A 41 1.95 8.27 8.88
C ALA A 41 1.61 7.19 9.93
N MET A 42 0.63 6.34 9.68
CA MET A 42 0.25 5.19 10.51
C MET A 42 0.81 3.88 9.95
N GLU A 43 1.73 3.93 8.99
CA GLU A 43 2.36 2.77 8.35
C GLU A 43 1.37 1.86 7.60
N VAL A 44 0.22 2.41 7.18
CA VAL A 44 -0.72 1.74 6.30
C VAL A 44 -0.31 1.98 4.86
N ILE A 45 -0.13 0.90 4.12
CA ILE A 45 0.25 0.93 2.71
C ILE A 45 -1.01 0.99 1.85
N TYR A 46 -1.04 1.93 0.92
CA TYR A 46 -2.10 2.16 -0.06
C TYR A 46 -1.58 1.84 -1.45
N VAL A 47 -2.32 1.02 -2.17
CA VAL A 47 -2.11 0.69 -3.58
C VAL A 47 -3.12 1.50 -4.39
N CYS A 48 -2.63 2.45 -5.16
CA CYS A 48 -3.39 3.38 -5.96
C CYS A 48 -3.31 3.05 -7.44
N GLU A 49 -4.31 3.47 -8.20
CA GLU A 49 -4.26 3.40 -9.66
C GLU A 49 -3.11 4.26 -10.20
N SER A 50 -2.56 3.87 -11.36
CA SER A 50 -1.49 4.64 -11.99
C SER A 50 -1.97 6.04 -12.34
N GLY A 51 -1.28 7.07 -11.85
CA GLY A 51 -1.68 8.47 -12.06
C GLY A 51 -2.88 8.93 -11.21
N GLU A 52 -3.37 8.10 -10.28
CA GLU A 52 -4.34 8.53 -9.26
C GLU A 52 -3.64 9.47 -8.26
N ASN A 53 -4.36 10.52 -7.83
CA ASN A 53 -3.86 11.40 -6.79
C ASN A 53 -3.75 10.59 -5.46
N PRO A 54 -2.60 10.62 -4.76
CA PRO A 54 -2.38 9.83 -3.55
C PRO A 54 -3.37 10.14 -2.42
N ASP A 55 -3.70 11.42 -2.21
CA ASP A 55 -4.63 11.85 -1.16
C ASP A 55 -6.04 11.32 -1.45
N SER A 56 -6.45 11.37 -2.71
CA SER A 56 -7.76 10.86 -3.17
C SER A 56 -7.84 9.35 -3.03
N CYS A 57 -6.77 8.64 -3.38
CA CYS A 57 -6.65 7.20 -3.21
C CYS A 57 -6.72 6.80 -1.73
N GLN A 58 -5.96 7.49 -0.87
CA GLN A 58 -5.96 7.26 0.56
C GLN A 58 -7.36 7.47 1.16
N LEU A 59 -8.04 8.58 0.83
CA LEU A 59 -9.42 8.85 1.27
C LEU A 59 -10.42 7.79 0.80
N ARG A 60 -10.24 7.24 -0.40
CA ARG A 60 -11.12 6.20 -0.94
C ARG A 60 -10.92 4.84 -0.27
N LEU A 61 -9.71 4.59 0.25
CA LEU A 61 -9.28 3.32 0.83
C LEU A 61 -9.19 3.35 2.37
N SER A 62 -9.30 4.52 3.00
CA SER A 62 -9.31 4.74 4.45
C SER A 62 -10.56 4.18 5.13
#